data_AF-A0A2G8HSZ0-F1
#
_entry.id   AF-A0A2G8HSZ0-F1
#
_cell.length_a   1.000
_cell.length_b   1.000
_cell.length_c   1.000
_cell.angle_alpha   90.00
_cell.angle_beta   90.00
_cell.angle_gamma   90.00
#
_symmetry.space_group_name_H-M   'P 1'
#
loop_
_entity.id
_entity.type
_entity.pdbx_description
1 polymer ?
#
loop_
_entity_poly.entity_id
_entity_poly.type
_entity_poly.pdbx_seq_one_letter_code
_entity_poly.pdbx_strand_id
1 'polypeptide(L)'
;MKSSKFINDILKDFDASISGLATLIEVNPATIHRWINDEMEISQDNIDRINEISSIIKKISASAHCHTSEIIKTLVTLKKSPLWKGWDHTIQMLSGAEISLQNEDYLKKHLLQNPHLIEDGLRPLKRIPSALDIDALFKDKSGNHIAVKYYKKTVATDEYGKVKILLSTLSDKLGKKNKLILVAPRFINSFVEVSANEKSLRLFQINIDIKPIQPIGLF
;
A
#
# COMPACT_ATOMS: atom_id res chain seq x y z
N MET A 1 -18.59 24.44 -24.67
CA MET A 1 -17.79 23.47 -25.45
C MET A 1 -18.69 22.28 -25.74
N LYS A 2 -18.75 21.74 -26.97
CA LYS A 2 -19.63 20.60 -27.27
C LYS A 2 -19.14 19.33 -26.52
N SER A 3 -20.06 18.62 -25.86
CA SER A 3 -19.78 17.38 -25.12
C SER A 3 -19.06 16.35 -25.98
N SER A 4 -19.48 16.21 -27.24
CA SER A 4 -18.88 15.33 -28.23
C SER A 4 -17.40 15.61 -28.47
N LYS A 5 -17.02 16.88 -28.64
CA LYS A 5 -15.61 17.26 -28.88
C LYS A 5 -14.74 16.90 -27.67
N PHE A 6 -15.20 17.26 -26.47
CA PHE A 6 -14.48 16.99 -25.23
C PHE A 6 -14.24 15.49 -25.01
N ILE A 7 -15.29 14.68 -25.10
CA ILE A 7 -15.17 13.23 -24.87
C ILE A 7 -14.32 12.57 -25.96
N ASN A 8 -14.43 12.98 -27.22
CA ASN A 8 -13.59 12.44 -28.29
C ASN A 8 -12.10 12.76 -28.10
N ASP A 9 -11.77 13.93 -27.55
CA ASP A 9 -10.38 14.28 -27.23
C ASP A 9 -9.87 13.47 -26.03
N ILE A 10 -10.69 13.26 -25.00
CA ILE A 10 -10.37 12.38 -23.87
C ILE A 10 -10.19 10.93 -24.34
N LEU A 11 -11.05 10.42 -25.21
CA LEU A 11 -10.97 9.03 -25.67
C LEU A 11 -9.67 8.73 -26.41
N LYS A 12 -9.00 9.73 -27.01
CA LYS A 12 -7.65 9.54 -27.57
C LYS A 12 -6.63 9.20 -26.48
N ASP A 13 -6.71 9.85 -25.32
CA ASP A 13 -5.88 9.53 -24.16
C ASP A 13 -6.21 8.14 -23.59
N PHE A 14 -7.42 7.65 -23.83
CA PHE A 14 -7.96 6.37 -23.35
C PHE A 14 -7.91 5.21 -24.36
N ASP A 15 -7.11 5.34 -25.43
CA ASP A 15 -7.01 4.32 -26.49
C ASP A 15 -8.39 3.93 -27.07
N ALA A 16 -9.25 4.95 -27.24
CA ALA A 16 -10.64 4.85 -27.69
C ALA A 16 -11.56 3.96 -26.82
N SER A 17 -11.16 3.63 -25.58
CA SER A 17 -11.92 2.72 -24.73
C SER A 17 -13.05 3.40 -23.96
N ILE A 18 -14.26 3.40 -24.56
CA ILE A 18 -15.49 3.88 -23.91
C ILE A 18 -15.76 3.11 -22.60
N SER A 19 -15.62 1.78 -22.62
CA SER A 19 -15.82 0.92 -21.45
C SER A 19 -14.80 1.21 -20.34
N GLY A 20 -13.55 1.50 -20.71
CA GLY A 20 -12.49 1.87 -19.77
C GLY A 20 -12.79 3.20 -19.09
N LEU A 21 -13.12 4.24 -19.87
CA LEU A 21 -13.52 5.54 -19.33
C LEU A 21 -14.72 5.40 -18.40
N ALA A 22 -15.80 4.75 -18.86
CA ALA A 22 -17.02 4.52 -18.10
C ALA A 22 -16.75 3.83 -16.75
N THR A 23 -15.90 2.80 -16.75
CA THR A 23 -15.49 2.10 -15.52
C THR A 23 -14.77 3.04 -14.55
N LEU A 24 -13.86 3.88 -15.04
CA LEU A 24 -13.01 4.71 -14.19
C LEU A 24 -13.77 5.89 -13.56
N ILE A 25 -14.74 6.46 -14.28
CA ILE A 25 -15.60 7.54 -13.75
C ILE A 25 -16.93 7.04 -13.16
N GLU A 26 -17.14 5.72 -13.09
CA GLU A 26 -18.31 5.07 -12.48
C GLU A 26 -19.65 5.46 -13.12
N VAL A 27 -19.68 5.54 -14.45
CA VAL A 27 -20.92 5.76 -15.20
C VAL A 27 -21.21 4.58 -16.12
N ASN A 28 -22.45 4.46 -16.57
CA ASN A 28 -22.83 3.46 -17.55
C ASN A 28 -22.16 3.79 -18.91
N PRO A 29 -21.57 2.82 -19.64
CA PRO A 29 -21.06 3.05 -20.99
C PRO A 29 -22.06 3.73 -21.94
N ALA A 30 -23.36 3.44 -21.81
CA ALA A 30 -24.42 4.10 -22.57
C ALA A 30 -24.46 5.62 -22.33
N THR A 31 -24.15 6.09 -21.12
CA THR A 31 -24.03 7.51 -20.78
C THR A 31 -22.93 8.18 -21.61
N ILE A 32 -21.77 7.52 -21.75
CA ILE A 32 -20.66 8.03 -22.57
C ILE A 32 -21.07 8.12 -24.05
N HIS A 33 -21.72 7.09 -24.57
CA HIS A 33 -22.23 7.10 -25.95
C HIS A 33 -23.16 8.29 -26.22
N ARG A 34 -24.06 8.57 -25.28
CA ARG A 34 -24.96 9.73 -25.38
C ARG A 34 -24.22 11.07 -25.34
N TRP A 35 -23.14 11.19 -24.58
CA TRP A 35 -22.27 12.39 -24.61
C TRP A 35 -21.53 12.56 -25.94
N ILE A 36 -21.06 11.47 -26.54
CA ILE A 36 -20.37 11.49 -27.86
C ILE A 36 -21.32 11.93 -28.96
N ASN A 37 -22.58 11.47 -28.91
CA ASN A 37 -23.60 11.80 -29.91
C ASN A 37 -24.30 13.15 -29.65
N ASP A 38 -23.87 13.91 -28.63
CA ASP A 38 -24.54 15.14 -28.17
C ASP A 38 -26.04 14.93 -27.81
N GLU A 39 -26.45 13.71 -27.47
CA GLU A 39 -27.81 13.35 -27.01
C GLU A 39 -28.04 13.68 -25.51
N MET A 40 -26.97 14.07 -24.82
CA MET A 40 -26.98 14.45 -23.42
C MET A 40 -25.80 15.40 -23.14
N GLU A 41 -26.04 16.43 -22.34
CA GLU A 41 -24.97 17.29 -21.85
C GLU A 41 -24.16 16.58 -20.76
N ILE A 42 -22.85 16.83 -20.74
CA ILE A 42 -22.00 16.39 -19.64
C ILE A 42 -22.04 17.44 -18.52
N SER A 43 -22.28 16.99 -17.28
CA SER A 43 -22.24 17.88 -16.13
C SER A 43 -20.81 18.35 -15.84
N GLN A 44 -20.67 19.52 -15.21
CA GLN A 44 -19.37 20.05 -14.82
C GLN A 44 -18.61 19.09 -13.89
N ASP A 45 -19.30 18.46 -12.93
CA ASP A 45 -18.71 17.45 -12.04
C ASP A 45 -18.06 16.28 -12.80
N ASN A 46 -18.70 15.83 -13.89
CA ASN A 46 -18.16 14.75 -14.71
C ASN A 46 -16.97 15.24 -15.54
N ILE A 47 -17.00 16.47 -16.04
CA ILE A 47 -15.84 17.08 -16.71
C ILE A 47 -14.64 17.14 -15.76
N ASP A 48 -14.85 17.65 -14.55
CA ASP A 48 -13.80 17.80 -13.54
C ASP A 48 -13.21 16.44 -13.15
N ARG A 49 -14.06 15.44 -12.90
CA ARG A 49 -13.65 14.06 -12.59
C ARG A 49 -12.85 13.41 -13.73
N ILE A 50 -13.27 13.62 -14.98
CA ILE A 50 -12.55 13.11 -16.17
C ILE A 50 -11.17 13.77 -16.28
N ASN A 51 -11.09 15.08 -16.10
CA ASN A 51 -9.83 15.83 -16.16
C ASN A 51 -8.85 15.40 -15.05
N GLU A 52 -9.36 15.20 -13.84
CA GLU A 52 -8.59 14.71 -12.71
C GLU A 52 -8.00 13.32 -13.01
N ILE A 53 -8.83 12.37 -13.45
CA ILE A 53 -8.39 11.01 -13.78
C ILE A 53 -7.40 11.00 -14.95
N SER A 54 -7.64 11.80 -15.99
CA SER A 54 -6.70 11.93 -17.12
C SER A 54 -5.35 12.47 -16.66
N SER A 55 -5.34 13.48 -15.78
CA SER A 55 -4.13 14.03 -15.18
C SER A 55 -3.37 12.99 -14.36
N ILE A 56 -4.08 12.19 -13.54
CA ILE A 56 -3.51 11.10 -12.76
C ILE A 56 -2.86 10.05 -13.67
N ILE A 57 -3.57 9.59 -14.70
CA ILE A 57 -3.07 8.58 -15.64
C ILE A 57 -1.78 9.06 -16.32
N LYS A 58 -1.75 10.32 -16.77
CA LYS A 58 -0.57 10.92 -17.40
C LYS A 58 0.61 10.99 -16.43
N LYS A 59 0.38 11.38 -15.18
CA LYS A 59 1.43 11.42 -14.14
C LYS A 59 1.98 10.02 -13.84
N ILE A 60 1.12 9.03 -13.70
CA ILE A 60 1.53 7.64 -13.44
C ILE A 60 2.32 7.09 -14.64
N SER A 61 1.79 7.27 -15.85
CA SER A 61 2.45 6.85 -17.11
C SER A 61 3.85 7.46 -17.24
N ALA A 62 4.00 8.75 -16.93
CA ALA A 62 5.31 9.43 -16.93
C ALA A 62 6.26 8.87 -15.87
N SER A 63 5.78 8.64 -14.65
CA SER A 63 6.61 8.12 -13.54
C SER A 63 7.04 6.67 -13.74
N ALA A 64 6.15 5.84 -14.27
CA ALA A 64 6.39 4.43 -14.53
C ALA A 64 7.05 4.16 -15.90
N HIS A 65 7.36 5.20 -16.67
CA HIS A 65 7.92 5.10 -18.03
C HIS A 65 7.16 4.12 -18.94
N CYS A 66 5.82 4.17 -18.92
CA CYS A 66 4.96 3.27 -19.69
C CYS A 66 3.86 4.04 -20.43
N HIS A 67 3.16 3.38 -21.36
CA HIS A 67 2.09 4.01 -22.13
C HIS A 67 0.80 4.18 -21.30
N THR A 68 0.06 5.27 -21.54
CA THR A 68 -1.21 5.54 -20.83
C THR A 68 -2.22 4.40 -20.98
N SER A 69 -2.24 3.75 -22.15
CA SER A 69 -3.11 2.59 -22.43
C SER A 69 -2.86 1.40 -21.50
N GLU A 70 -1.62 1.16 -21.09
CA GLU A 70 -1.26 0.10 -20.13
C GLU A 70 -1.72 0.45 -18.71
N ILE A 71 -1.56 1.72 -18.31
CA ILE A 71 -2.07 2.23 -17.05
C ILE A 71 -3.59 2.11 -16.99
N ILE A 72 -4.30 2.49 -18.05
CA ILE A 72 -5.77 2.40 -18.10
C ILE A 72 -6.25 0.95 -17.97
N LYS A 73 -5.65 0.01 -18.71
CA LYS A 73 -6.00 -1.42 -18.60
C LYS A 73 -5.81 -1.93 -17.17
N THR A 74 -4.71 -1.55 -16.54
CA THR A 74 -4.39 -1.91 -15.15
C THR A 74 -5.40 -1.32 -14.17
N LEU A 75 -5.71 -0.03 -14.30
CA LEU A 75 -6.68 0.68 -13.46
C LEU A 75 -8.09 0.10 -13.59
N VAL A 76 -8.54 -0.20 -14.81
CA VAL A 76 -9.85 -0.82 -15.07
C VAL A 76 -9.93 -2.20 -14.44
N THR A 77 -8.86 -2.99 -14.53
CA THR A 77 -8.77 -4.32 -13.90
C THR A 77 -8.79 -4.20 -12.38
N LEU A 78 -8.01 -3.28 -11.83
CA LEU A 78 -7.94 -3.05 -10.38
C LEU A 78 -9.28 -2.56 -9.83
N LYS A 79 -9.96 -1.66 -10.53
CA LYS A 79 -11.26 -1.11 -10.12
C LYS A 79 -12.39 -2.14 -10.08
N LYS A 80 -12.25 -3.22 -10.86
CA LYS A 80 -13.16 -4.39 -10.83
C LYS A 80 -12.76 -5.44 -9.78
N SER A 81 -11.60 -5.28 -9.14
CA SER A 81 -11.04 -6.22 -8.17
C SER A 81 -11.44 -5.87 -6.73
N PRO A 82 -11.56 -6.85 -5.82
CA PRO A 82 -11.70 -6.60 -4.37
C PRO A 82 -10.50 -5.87 -3.74
N LEU A 83 -9.39 -5.77 -4.49
CA LEU A 83 -8.21 -5.00 -4.12
C LEU A 83 -8.37 -3.49 -4.37
N TRP A 84 -9.43 -3.03 -5.05
CA TRP A 84 -9.70 -1.60 -5.17
C TRP A 84 -9.98 -0.98 -3.79
N LYS A 85 -9.14 -0.03 -3.38
CA LYS A 85 -9.30 0.74 -2.13
C LYS A 85 -9.45 2.23 -2.36
N GLY A 86 -9.76 2.64 -3.60
CA GLY A 86 -9.90 4.05 -4.00
C GLY A 86 -8.72 4.58 -4.80
N TRP A 87 -8.86 5.82 -5.27
CA TRP A 87 -7.89 6.48 -6.15
C TRP A 87 -6.56 6.75 -5.45
N ASP A 88 -6.56 7.26 -4.21
CA ASP A 88 -5.33 7.56 -3.47
C ASP A 88 -4.43 6.34 -3.32
N HIS A 89 -5.01 5.20 -2.92
CA HIS A 89 -4.28 3.94 -2.82
C HIS A 89 -3.69 3.49 -4.15
N THR A 90 -4.47 3.65 -5.23
CA THR A 90 -4.09 3.24 -6.57
C THR A 90 -2.97 4.11 -7.15
N ILE A 91 -3.05 5.43 -6.92
CA ILE A 91 -1.99 6.37 -7.29
C ILE A 91 -0.70 6.02 -6.56
N GLN A 92 -0.77 5.72 -5.27
CA GLN A 92 0.38 5.29 -4.47
C GLN A 92 1.00 3.98 -4.98
N MET A 93 0.18 3.00 -5.37
CA MET A 93 0.67 1.73 -5.92
C MET A 93 1.34 1.88 -7.29
N LEU A 94 0.77 2.70 -8.18
CA LEU A 94 1.19 2.73 -9.59
C LEU A 94 2.20 3.82 -9.92
N SER A 95 2.24 4.92 -9.17
CA SER A 95 3.16 6.02 -9.46
C SER A 95 4.63 5.69 -9.15
N GLY A 96 4.93 4.53 -8.56
CA GLY A 96 6.30 4.18 -8.20
C GLY A 96 6.95 5.17 -7.22
N ALA A 97 6.19 6.15 -6.71
CA ALA A 97 6.56 6.84 -5.48
C ALA A 97 6.87 5.73 -4.49
N GLU A 98 8.05 5.79 -3.84
CA GLU A 98 8.27 5.00 -2.64
C GLU A 98 6.97 5.01 -1.88
N ILE A 99 6.49 3.84 -1.48
CA ILE A 99 5.42 3.78 -0.49
C ILE A 99 6.05 4.40 0.77
N SER A 100 6.13 5.72 0.80
CA SER A 100 6.14 6.48 2.01
C SER A 100 4.78 6.11 2.56
N LEU A 101 4.82 5.14 3.48
CA LEU A 101 3.74 4.85 4.39
C LEU A 101 3.43 6.14 5.14
N GLN A 102 2.74 7.07 4.47
CA GLN A 102 2.24 8.31 5.07
C GLN A 102 1.09 8.02 6.02
N ASN A 103 0.67 6.76 6.13
CA ASN A 103 -0.06 6.28 7.28
C ASN A 103 0.76 5.19 7.96
N GLU A 104 1.72 5.58 8.80
CA GLU A 104 2.26 4.73 9.87
C GLU A 104 1.12 4.03 10.63
N ASP A 105 0.03 4.78 10.84
CA ASP A 105 -1.24 4.28 11.35
C ASP A 105 -1.86 3.19 10.49
N TYR A 106 -1.73 3.22 9.16
CA TYR A 106 -2.36 2.21 8.30
C TYR A 106 -1.69 0.86 8.43
N LEU A 107 -0.36 0.78 8.32
CA LEU A 107 0.31 -0.52 8.38
C LEU A 107 0.34 -1.07 9.82
N LYS A 108 0.47 -0.17 10.81
CA LYS A 108 0.25 -0.50 12.23
C LYS A 108 -1.17 -1.02 12.46
N LYS A 109 -2.20 -0.32 11.98
CA LYS A 109 -3.62 -0.74 12.07
C LYS A 109 -3.88 -2.02 11.30
N HIS A 110 -3.30 -2.20 10.12
CA HIS A 110 -3.47 -3.39 9.29
C HIS A 110 -2.88 -4.63 9.95
N LEU A 111 -1.67 -4.55 10.52
CA LEU A 111 -1.07 -5.64 11.28
C LEU A 111 -1.78 -5.90 12.60
N LEU A 112 -2.25 -4.85 13.29
CA LEU A 112 -3.10 -5.00 14.49
C LEU A 112 -4.44 -5.70 14.18
N GLN A 113 -5.02 -5.43 13.01
CA GLN A 113 -6.25 -6.07 12.54
C GLN A 113 -6.01 -7.48 11.97
N ASN A 114 -4.80 -7.74 11.46
CA ASN A 114 -4.42 -9.00 10.80
C ASN A 114 -3.14 -9.58 11.43
N PRO A 115 -3.15 -9.93 12.73
CA PRO A 115 -1.92 -10.34 13.42
C PRO A 115 -1.39 -11.69 12.93
N HIS A 116 -2.22 -12.49 12.23
CA HIS A 116 -1.81 -13.71 11.52
C HIS A 116 -0.74 -13.46 10.45
N LEU A 117 -0.62 -12.23 9.93
CA LEU A 117 0.45 -11.87 8.99
C LEU A 117 1.84 -11.90 9.63
N ILE A 118 1.92 -11.80 10.95
CA ILE A 118 3.17 -11.87 11.72
C ILE A 118 3.40 -13.30 12.22
N GLU A 119 2.40 -13.84 12.93
CA GLU A 119 2.44 -15.20 13.48
C GLU A 119 1.01 -15.70 13.77
N ASP A 120 0.76 -16.99 13.54
CA ASP A 120 -0.58 -17.56 13.70
C ASP A 120 -1.03 -17.62 15.17
N GLY A 121 -2.25 -17.15 15.42
CA GLY A 121 -2.89 -17.21 16.74
C GLY A 121 -2.43 -16.16 17.75
N LEU A 122 -1.79 -15.09 17.28
CA LEU A 122 -1.52 -13.90 18.08
C LEU A 122 -2.84 -13.22 18.52
N ARG A 123 -2.94 -12.91 19.82
CA ARG A 123 -4.07 -12.21 20.42
C ARG A 123 -3.64 -10.82 20.90
N PRO A 124 -4.21 -9.72 20.40
CA PRO A 124 -3.79 -8.37 20.77
C PRO A 124 -4.13 -8.05 22.23
N LEU A 125 -3.21 -7.35 22.91
CA LEU A 125 -3.44 -6.79 24.23
C LEU A 125 -3.82 -5.31 24.11
N LYS A 126 -4.93 -4.91 24.75
CA LYS A 126 -5.47 -3.54 24.67
C LYS A 126 -4.63 -2.49 25.39
N ARG A 127 -3.76 -2.89 26.32
CA ARG A 127 -2.90 -1.99 27.09
C ARG A 127 -1.44 -2.35 26.85
N ILE A 128 -0.71 -1.37 26.33
CA ILE A 128 0.74 -1.40 26.24
C ILE A 128 1.27 -0.60 27.44
N PRO A 129 2.16 -1.15 28.27
CA PRO A 129 2.84 -0.38 29.30
C PRO A 129 3.54 0.84 28.68
N SER A 130 3.27 2.04 29.19
CA SER A 130 3.80 3.30 28.64
C SER A 130 5.32 3.40 28.62
N ALA A 131 6.00 2.61 29.45
CA ALA A 131 7.46 2.52 29.50
C ALA A 131 8.07 1.68 28.36
N LEU A 132 7.25 1.00 27.55
CA LEU A 132 7.72 0.19 26.43
C LEU A 132 7.58 0.99 25.12
N ASP A 133 8.72 1.27 24.49
CA ASP A 133 8.75 1.90 23.17
C ASP A 133 8.41 0.88 22.07
N ILE A 134 7.17 0.39 22.07
CA ILE A 134 6.65 -0.62 21.13
C ILE A 134 5.33 -0.16 20.52
N ASP A 135 5.04 -0.67 19.33
CA ASP A 135 3.84 -0.30 18.57
C ASP A 135 2.63 -1.17 18.87
N ALA A 136 2.89 -2.44 19.17
CA ALA A 136 1.86 -3.41 19.46
C ALA A 136 2.37 -4.48 20.44
N LEU A 137 1.44 -5.05 21.20
CA LEU A 137 1.72 -6.12 22.13
C LEU A 137 0.65 -7.21 22.00
N PHE A 138 1.08 -8.45 21.93
CA PHE A 138 0.23 -9.62 21.76
C PHE A 138 0.57 -10.71 22.77
N LYS A 139 -0.31 -11.70 22.89
CA LYS A 139 0.02 -13.03 23.41
C LYS A 139 -0.05 -14.08 22.32
N ASP A 140 0.93 -14.97 22.28
CA ASP A 140 0.88 -16.17 21.45
C ASP A 140 -0.02 -17.26 22.07
N LYS A 141 -0.17 -18.39 21.38
CA LYS A 141 -0.95 -19.55 21.86
C LYS A 141 -0.39 -20.15 23.16
N SER A 142 0.92 -19.96 23.41
CA SER A 142 1.63 -20.47 24.59
C SER A 142 1.60 -19.48 25.77
N GLY A 143 0.96 -18.31 25.59
CA GLY A 143 0.86 -17.26 26.60
C GLY A 143 2.09 -16.37 26.73
N ASN A 144 3.07 -16.47 25.82
CA ASN A 144 4.25 -15.60 25.80
C ASN A 144 3.86 -14.21 25.27
N HIS A 145 4.54 -13.18 25.75
CA HIS A 145 4.34 -11.82 25.25
C HIS A 145 5.12 -11.61 23.96
N ILE A 146 4.42 -11.16 22.91
CA ILE A 146 5.02 -10.83 21.62
C ILE A 146 4.90 -9.32 21.44
N ALA A 147 6.03 -8.63 21.57
CA ALA A 147 6.12 -7.20 21.33
C ALA A 147 6.50 -6.96 19.86
N VAL A 148 5.91 -5.95 19.25
CA VAL A 148 6.18 -5.56 17.86
C VAL A 148 6.62 -4.11 17.81
N LYS A 149 7.76 -3.85 17.16
CA LYS A 149 8.28 -2.52 16.87
C LYS A 149 8.39 -2.33 15.37
N TYR A 150 7.82 -1.23 14.88
CA TYR A 150 7.79 -0.91 13.47
C TYR A 150 8.85 0.14 13.11
N TYR A 151 9.47 -0.03 11.95
CA TYR A 151 10.38 0.94 11.35
C TYR A 151 9.90 1.35 9.96
N LYS A 152 9.87 2.65 9.71
CA LYS A 152 9.46 3.24 8.41
C LYS A 152 10.50 3.09 7.31
N LYS A 153 11.77 2.95 7.70
CA LYS A 153 12.92 2.98 6.80
C LYS A 153 13.75 1.72 6.98
N THR A 154 14.70 1.54 6.07
CA THR A 154 15.76 0.56 6.23
C THR A 154 16.42 0.70 7.60
N VAL A 155 16.45 -0.39 8.36
CA VAL A 155 17.06 -0.40 9.70
C VAL A 155 18.57 -0.60 9.57
N ALA A 156 19.32 0.41 10.00
CA ALA A 156 20.78 0.42 9.98
C ALA A 156 21.40 -0.23 11.22
N THR A 157 22.69 -0.54 11.17
CA THR A 157 23.39 -1.29 12.23
C THR A 157 23.43 -0.56 13.57
N ASP A 158 23.48 0.77 13.54
CA ASP A 158 23.51 1.65 14.71
C ASP A 158 22.21 1.60 15.55
N GLU A 159 21.09 1.21 14.94
CA GLU A 159 19.83 0.98 15.65
C GLU A 159 19.88 -0.23 16.60
N TYR A 160 20.85 -1.13 16.41
CA TYR A 160 20.94 -2.35 17.22
C TYR A 160 21.15 -2.07 18.72
N GLY A 161 21.85 -0.99 19.06
CA GLY A 161 22.02 -0.57 20.46
C GLY A 161 20.68 -0.25 21.13
N LYS A 162 19.76 0.41 20.42
CA LYS A 162 18.41 0.72 20.92
C LYS A 162 17.57 -0.53 21.06
N VAL A 163 17.69 -1.47 20.13
CA VAL A 163 17.00 -2.78 20.18
C VAL A 163 17.42 -3.58 21.41
N LYS A 164 18.70 -3.57 21.78
CA LYS A 164 19.16 -4.24 23.02
C LYS A 164 18.54 -3.63 24.28
N ILE A 165 18.50 -2.31 24.37
CA ILE A 165 17.86 -1.62 25.49
C ILE A 165 16.37 -2.00 25.58
N LEU A 166 15.70 -2.05 24.43
CA LEU A 166 14.28 -2.44 24.36
C LEU A 166 14.06 -3.90 24.81
N LEU A 167 14.90 -4.85 24.37
CA LEU A 167 14.84 -6.25 24.79
C LEU A 167 15.03 -6.42 26.30
N SER A 168 15.98 -5.67 26.89
CA SER A 168 16.18 -5.65 28.35
C SER A 168 14.93 -5.13 29.05
N THR A 169 14.41 -3.99 28.60
CA THR A 169 13.22 -3.36 29.18
C THR A 169 11.99 -4.27 29.09
N LEU A 170 11.80 -4.97 27.96
CA LEU A 170 10.73 -5.95 27.79
C LEU A 170 10.86 -7.10 28.78
N SER A 171 12.07 -7.60 28.99
CA SER A 171 12.33 -8.69 29.94
C SER A 171 12.05 -8.27 31.38
N ASP A 172 12.40 -7.06 31.74
CA ASP A 172 12.16 -6.50 33.08
C ASP A 172 10.66 -6.27 33.34
N LYS A 173 9.91 -5.81 32.32
CA LYS A 173 8.48 -5.45 32.48
C LYS A 173 7.52 -6.60 32.24
N LEU A 174 7.84 -7.50 31.33
CA LEU A 174 6.93 -8.58 30.88
C LEU A 174 7.42 -9.98 31.30
N GLY A 175 8.60 -10.06 31.93
CA GLY A 175 9.24 -11.31 32.34
C GLY A 175 9.97 -12.02 31.19
N LYS A 176 10.68 -13.11 31.51
CA LYS A 176 11.56 -13.83 30.56
C LYS A 176 10.85 -14.51 29.38
N LYS A 177 9.53 -14.65 29.42
CA LYS A 177 8.72 -15.24 28.34
C LYS A 177 8.20 -14.15 27.40
N ASN A 178 9.14 -13.45 26.76
CA ASN A 178 8.85 -12.42 25.78
C ASN A 178 9.68 -12.60 24.51
N LYS A 179 9.15 -12.10 23.40
CA LYS A 179 9.80 -12.05 22.09
C LYS A 179 9.54 -10.68 21.48
N LEU A 180 10.55 -10.08 20.88
CA LEU A 180 10.45 -8.86 20.10
C LEU A 180 10.50 -9.20 18.62
N ILE A 181 9.54 -8.68 17.86
CA ILE A 181 9.51 -8.75 16.41
C ILE A 181 9.73 -7.34 15.87
N LEU A 182 10.80 -7.17 15.11
CA LEU A 182 11.05 -5.93 14.36
C LEU A 182 10.45 -6.07 12.99
N VAL A 183 9.60 -5.11 12.62
CA VAL A 183 8.94 -5.07 11.32
C VAL A 183 9.46 -3.87 10.55
N ALA A 184 10.07 -4.10 9.39
CA ALA A 184 10.63 -3.03 8.56
C ALA A 184 10.54 -3.37 7.06
N PRO A 185 10.58 -2.38 6.16
CA PRO A 185 10.72 -2.63 4.72
C PRO A 185 12.01 -3.35 4.37
N ARG A 186 13.10 -3.07 5.10
CA ARG A 186 14.42 -3.64 4.87
C ARG A 186 15.30 -3.57 6.12
N PHE A 187 16.20 -4.54 6.26
CA PHE A 187 17.30 -4.52 7.22
C PHE A 187 18.62 -4.56 6.46
N ILE A 188 19.62 -3.78 6.89
CA ILE A 188 20.97 -3.89 6.30
C ILE A 188 21.59 -5.21 6.75
N ASN A 189 22.35 -5.90 5.89
CA ASN A 189 22.94 -7.21 6.20
C ASN A 189 23.73 -7.24 7.50
N SER A 190 24.54 -6.22 7.76
CA SER A 190 25.28 -6.07 9.01
C SER A 190 24.38 -6.01 10.24
N PHE A 191 23.18 -5.43 10.15
CA PHE A 191 22.19 -5.46 11.22
C PHE A 191 21.61 -6.87 11.42
N VAL A 192 21.32 -7.58 10.31
CA VAL A 192 20.81 -8.97 10.36
C VAL A 192 21.84 -9.89 11.02
N GLU A 193 23.12 -9.75 10.67
CA GLU A 193 24.22 -10.53 11.22
C GLU A 193 24.37 -10.33 12.73
N VAL A 194 24.42 -9.09 13.22
CA VAL A 194 24.54 -8.83 14.66
C VAL A 194 23.28 -9.26 15.43
N SER A 195 22.12 -9.23 14.78
CA SER A 195 20.84 -9.64 15.39
C SER A 195 20.64 -11.15 15.46
N ALA A 196 21.33 -11.93 14.62
CA ALA A 196 21.14 -13.38 14.51
C ALA A 196 21.41 -14.15 15.82
N ASN A 197 22.22 -13.58 16.71
CA ASN A 197 22.56 -14.20 18.00
C ASN A 197 21.50 -13.96 19.09
N GLU A 198 20.50 -13.11 18.86
CA GLU A 198 19.49 -12.78 19.87
C GLU A 198 18.25 -13.66 19.77
N LYS A 199 18.15 -14.67 20.63
CA LYS A 199 17.06 -15.67 20.63
C LYS A 199 15.65 -15.07 20.83
N SER A 200 15.56 -13.96 21.55
CA SER A 200 14.30 -13.25 21.82
C SER A 200 13.93 -12.26 20.72
N LEU A 201 14.76 -12.11 19.68
CA LEU A 201 14.56 -11.19 18.58
C LEU A 201 14.19 -11.93 17.29
N ARG A 202 13.20 -11.42 16.56
CA ARG A 202 12.87 -11.88 15.21
C ARG A 202 12.78 -10.67 14.28
N LEU A 203 13.35 -10.82 13.09
CA LEU A 203 13.22 -9.82 12.03
C LEU A 203 12.11 -10.27 11.08
N PHE A 204 11.18 -9.37 10.80
CA PHE A 204 10.13 -9.56 9.83
C PHE A 204 10.25 -8.46 8.78
N GLN A 205 10.87 -8.80 7.66
CA GLN A 205 10.95 -7.89 6.52
C GLN A 205 9.61 -7.91 5.79
N ILE A 206 9.00 -6.75 5.65
CA ILE A 206 7.86 -6.60 4.76
C ILE A 206 8.44 -6.58 3.35
N ASN A 207 8.29 -7.69 2.63
CA ASN A 207 8.47 -7.67 1.19
C ASN A 207 7.33 -6.86 0.60
N ILE A 208 7.55 -5.55 0.50
CA ILE A 208 6.89 -4.76 -0.53
C ILE A 208 7.59 -5.18 -1.82
N ASP A 209 7.21 -6.35 -2.34
CA ASP A 209 7.57 -6.77 -3.69
C ASP A 209 6.88 -5.80 -4.64
N ILE A 210 7.45 -4.62 -4.84
CA ILE A 210 7.24 -3.87 -6.07
C ILE A 210 8.06 -4.63 -7.11
N LYS A 211 7.55 -5.77 -7.56
CA LYS A 211 8.06 -6.33 -8.81
C LYS A 211 7.70 -5.29 -9.87
N PRO A 212 8.67 -4.73 -10.62
CA PRO A 212 8.30 -4.06 -11.86
C PRO A 212 7.44 -5.07 -12.61
N ILE A 213 6.26 -4.64 -13.03
CA ILE A 213 5.43 -5.45 -13.92
C ILE A 213 6.31 -5.71 -15.13
N GLN A 214 6.89 -6.91 -15.23
CA GLN A 214 7.53 -7.30 -16.46
C GLN A 214 6.40 -7.33 -17.50
N PRO A 215 6.58 -6.67 -18.65
CA PRO A 215 5.61 -6.76 -19.72
C PRO A 215 5.39 -8.25 -19.98
N ILE A 216 4.15 -8.70 -19.80
CA ILE A 216 3.77 -10.05 -20.16
C ILE A 216 4.05 -10.12 -21.66
N GLY A 217 5.10 -10.85 -22.03
CA GLY A 217 5.39 -11.16 -23.43
C GLY A 217 4.16 -11.83 -24.02
N LEU A 218 3.51 -11.14 -24.94
CA LEU A 218 2.46 -11.69 -25.76
C LEU A 218 3.13 -12.60 -26.80
N PHE A 219 2.97 -13.91 -26.64
CA PHE A 219 3.03 -14.87 -27.74
C PHE A 219 1.70 -14.83 -28.50
#